data_AF-A0AAV6HN90-F1
#
_entry.id   AF-A0AAV6HN90-F1
#
_cell.length_a   1.000
_cell.length_b   1.000
_cell.length_c   1.000
_cell.angle_alpha   90.00
_cell.angle_beta   90.00
_cell.angle_gamma   90.00
#
_symmetry.space_group_name_H-M   'P 1'
#
loop_
_entity.id
_entity.type
_entity.pdbx_description
1 polymer ?
#
loop_
_entity_poly.entity_id
_entity_poly.type
_entity_poly.pdbx_seq_one_letter_code
_entity_poly.pdbx_strand_id
1 'polypeptide(L)'
;MMVRQILSIFSVYLCMFSIQGHYNYGGASYPASASSYGSSMEKCRGVATKILRVNEPTCTHMKCTFGGIWNGGGGDGQKNLFVASFFFDRAAEAGFVNPNLPVAKVHPMDFANEAKRACETNFEDAKSRYPRVEEDNLPYLCMDLVYEFTLLVDGFGLDPEQEITLVKRVDYQNSQVEAAWPLGSAIEAVSSST
;
A
#
# COMPACT_ATOMS: atom_id res chain seq x y z
N MET A 1 -8.30 4.62 4.27
CA MET A 1 -9.15 4.37 3.07
C MET A 1 -9.01 2.95 2.51
N MET A 2 -8.00 2.17 2.91
CA MET A 2 -7.64 0.90 2.25
C MET A 2 -8.44 -0.35 2.70
N VAL A 3 -9.20 -0.29 3.80
CA VAL A 3 -9.54 -1.53 4.52
C VAL A 3 -10.97 -2.04 4.30
N ARG A 4 -11.84 -1.29 3.61
CA ARG A 4 -13.23 -1.71 3.34
C ARG A 4 -13.36 -2.93 2.44
N GLN A 5 -12.39 -3.16 1.56
CA GLN A 5 -12.44 -4.24 0.57
C GLN A 5 -11.74 -5.52 1.03
N ILE A 6 -10.87 -5.45 2.05
CA ILE A 6 -10.05 -6.58 2.50
C ILE A 6 -10.81 -7.53 3.43
N LEU A 7 -11.84 -7.04 4.12
CA LEU A 7 -12.44 -7.70 5.27
C LEU A 7 -13.62 -8.62 4.93
N SER A 8 -13.49 -9.41 3.86
CA SER A 8 -14.28 -10.65 3.79
C SER A 8 -13.67 -11.62 4.79
N ILE A 9 -14.46 -12.06 5.79
CA ILE A 9 -14.02 -12.81 6.97
C ILE A 9 -12.94 -13.88 6.67
N PHE A 10 -13.09 -14.66 5.59
CA PHE A 10 -12.15 -15.73 5.22
C PHE A 10 -10.78 -15.28 4.69
N SER A 11 -10.65 -14.04 4.25
CA SER A 11 -9.51 -13.56 3.47
C SER A 11 -8.37 -13.01 4.33
N VAL A 12 -8.67 -12.46 5.52
CA VAL A 12 -7.67 -11.80 6.37
C VAL A 12 -6.83 -12.80 7.17
N TYR A 13 -7.31 -14.05 7.31
CA TYR A 13 -6.62 -15.10 8.07
C TYR A 13 -5.20 -15.40 7.59
N LEU A 14 -4.91 -15.16 6.32
CA LEU A 14 -3.68 -15.60 5.67
C LEU A 14 -2.57 -14.54 5.75
N CYS A 15 -2.85 -13.36 6.32
CA CYS A 15 -2.00 -12.18 6.25
C CYS A 15 -1.53 -11.65 7.62
N MET A 16 -1.92 -12.27 8.74
CA MET A 16 -1.70 -11.74 10.09
C MET A 16 -0.73 -12.58 10.94
N PHE A 17 -0.05 -11.93 11.89
CA PHE A 17 1.01 -12.54 12.71
C PHE A 17 0.55 -13.48 13.82
N SER A 18 -0.50 -13.15 14.57
CA SER A 18 -1.18 -14.03 15.54
C SER A 18 -2.00 -13.18 16.50
N ILE A 19 -3.16 -12.71 16.05
CA ILE A 19 -4.17 -12.18 16.97
C ILE A 19 -5.47 -12.94 16.72
N GLN A 20 -6.32 -13.06 17.74
CA GLN A 20 -7.73 -13.40 17.57
C GLN A 20 -8.48 -12.15 17.99
N GLY A 21 -8.85 -11.32 17.02
CA GLY A 21 -9.27 -9.95 17.28
C GLY A 21 -10.35 -9.49 16.33
N HIS A 22 -10.66 -8.20 16.43
CA HIS A 22 -11.60 -7.54 15.54
C HIS A 22 -10.94 -6.29 14.96
N TYR A 23 -11.09 -6.12 13.66
CA TYR A 23 -10.71 -4.92 12.96
C TYR A 23 -11.95 -4.07 12.70
N ASN A 24 -11.96 -2.83 13.18
CA ASN A 24 -13.11 -1.93 13.07
C ASN A 24 -12.90 -0.93 11.95
N TYR A 25 -13.80 -0.88 10.96
CA TYR A 25 -13.69 0.04 9.84
C TYR A 25 -15.03 0.40 9.23
N GLY A 26 -15.23 1.70 9.00
CA GLY A 26 -16.40 2.23 8.30
C GLY A 26 -17.73 1.88 9.00
N GLY A 27 -17.73 1.87 10.34
CA GLY A 27 -18.89 1.56 11.18
C GLY A 27 -19.17 0.06 11.39
N ALA A 28 -18.33 -0.83 10.86
CA ALA A 28 -18.46 -2.27 11.00
C ALA A 28 -17.25 -2.89 11.70
N SER A 29 -17.47 -4.04 12.35
CA SER A 29 -16.44 -4.83 13.02
C SER A 29 -16.25 -6.15 12.28
N TYR A 30 -15.00 -6.52 12.02
CA TYR A 30 -14.65 -7.68 11.22
C TYR A 30 -13.70 -8.57 12.00
N PRO A 31 -13.95 -9.89 12.07
CA PRO A 31 -13.01 -10.81 12.69
C PRO A 31 -11.68 -10.76 11.93
N ALA A 32 -10.60 -10.57 12.68
CA ALA A 32 -9.24 -10.49 12.19
C ALA A 32 -8.43 -11.46 13.04
N SER A 33 -8.16 -12.64 12.48
CA SER A 33 -7.31 -13.61 13.17
C SER A 33 -6.20 -14.15 12.30
N ALA A 34 -5.15 -14.73 12.87
CA ALA A 34 -4.16 -15.46 12.07
C ALA A 34 -4.59 -16.90 11.80
N SER A 35 -4.11 -17.45 10.68
CA SER A 35 -4.12 -18.87 10.38
C SER A 35 -3.27 -19.64 11.39
N SER A 36 -3.65 -20.89 11.69
CA SER A 36 -2.87 -21.79 12.57
C SER A 36 -1.47 -22.09 12.02
N TYR A 37 -1.26 -21.90 10.72
CA TYR A 37 0.03 -22.04 10.04
C TYR A 37 0.77 -20.70 9.89
N GLY A 38 0.30 -19.62 10.51
CA GLY A 38 0.83 -18.27 10.35
C GLY A 38 0.43 -17.58 9.03
N SER A 39 0.98 -16.39 8.83
CA SER A 39 0.84 -15.61 7.60
C SER A 39 1.64 -16.20 6.43
N SER A 40 1.21 -15.90 5.20
CA SER A 40 1.88 -16.34 3.99
C SER A 40 1.75 -15.29 2.89
N MET A 41 2.89 -14.82 2.38
CA MET A 41 2.96 -13.85 1.27
C MET A 41 2.13 -14.31 0.06
N GLU A 42 2.30 -15.57 -0.36
CA GLU A 42 1.60 -16.12 -1.53
C GLU A 42 0.09 -16.14 -1.34
N LYS A 43 -0.38 -16.68 -0.22
CA LYS A 43 -1.81 -16.76 0.08
C LYS A 43 -2.43 -15.38 0.27
N CYS A 44 -1.71 -14.48 0.93
CA CYS A 44 -2.14 -13.11 1.12
C CYS A 44 -2.22 -12.33 -0.21
N ARG A 45 -1.24 -12.52 -1.10
CA ARG A 45 -1.26 -11.92 -2.44
C ARG A 45 -2.41 -12.46 -3.29
N GLY A 46 -2.71 -13.75 -3.20
CA GLY A 46 -3.88 -14.35 -3.86
C GLY A 46 -5.19 -13.72 -3.39
N VAL A 47 -5.30 -13.43 -2.10
CA VAL A 47 -6.41 -12.67 -1.52
C VAL A 47 -6.47 -11.23 -2.06
N ALA A 48 -5.36 -10.48 -2.02
CA ALA A 48 -5.28 -9.11 -2.52
C ALA A 48 -5.67 -9.01 -4.00
N THR A 49 -5.16 -9.92 -4.82
CA THR A 49 -5.45 -10.06 -6.26
C THR A 49 -6.95 -10.25 -6.52
N LYS A 50 -7.60 -11.12 -5.72
CA LYS A 50 -9.05 -11.38 -5.81
C LYS A 50 -9.87 -10.16 -5.41
N ILE A 51 -9.46 -9.46 -4.36
CA ILE A 51 -10.16 -8.27 -3.85
C ILE A 51 -10.09 -7.12 -4.86
N LEU A 52 -8.91 -6.89 -5.43
CA LEU A 52 -8.72 -5.90 -6.49
C LEU A 52 -9.55 -6.25 -7.74
N ARG A 53 -9.85 -7.54 -7.97
CA ARG A 53 -10.48 -8.03 -9.21
C ARG A 53 -9.62 -7.69 -10.43
N VAL A 54 -8.32 -7.98 -10.35
CA VAL A 54 -7.38 -7.73 -11.46
C VAL A 54 -7.71 -8.59 -12.69
N ASN A 55 -8.31 -9.77 -12.47
CA ASN A 55 -8.75 -10.70 -13.52
C ASN A 55 -10.21 -10.48 -13.93
N GLU A 56 -10.76 -9.28 -13.71
CA GLU A 56 -12.13 -8.95 -14.13
C GLU A 56 -12.24 -9.09 -15.66
N PRO A 57 -13.05 -10.05 -16.18
CA PRO A 57 -13.17 -10.25 -17.62
C PRO A 57 -13.84 -9.06 -18.31
N THR A 58 -14.61 -8.25 -17.56
CA THR A 58 -15.30 -7.08 -18.09
C THR A 58 -14.39 -5.85 -18.15
N CYS A 59 -13.38 -5.87 -19.02
CA CYS A 59 -12.72 -4.65 -19.48
C CYS A 59 -13.40 -4.17 -20.76
N THR A 60 -14.22 -3.12 -20.66
CA THR A 60 -14.92 -2.51 -21.81
C THR A 60 -14.04 -1.51 -22.59
N HIS A 61 -12.77 -1.38 -22.19
CA HIS A 61 -11.78 -0.47 -22.77
C HIS A 61 -10.57 -1.26 -23.29
N MET A 62 -9.60 -0.59 -23.93
CA MET A 62 -8.43 -1.25 -24.50
C MET A 62 -7.56 -1.98 -23.46
N LYS A 63 -7.37 -1.36 -22.30
CA LYS A 63 -6.63 -1.92 -21.16
C LYS A 63 -7.19 -1.36 -19.87
N CYS A 64 -7.38 -2.22 -18.88
CA CYS A 64 -7.89 -1.84 -17.57
C CYS A 64 -6.81 -2.04 -16.50
N THR A 65 -6.99 -1.38 -15.36
CA THR A 65 -6.27 -1.67 -14.12
C THR A 65 -6.92 -2.87 -13.44
N PHE A 66 -7.88 -2.62 -12.55
CA PHE A 66 -8.59 -3.64 -11.81
C PHE A 66 -10.08 -3.27 -11.69
N GLY A 67 -10.95 -4.25 -11.53
CA GLY A 67 -12.40 -4.03 -11.49
C GLY A 67 -12.99 -3.38 -12.75
N GLY A 68 -12.37 -3.61 -13.92
CA GLY A 68 -12.85 -3.10 -15.21
C GLY A 68 -12.59 -1.61 -15.47
N ILE A 69 -11.78 -0.94 -14.64
CA ILE A 69 -11.51 0.49 -14.77
C ILE A 69 -10.42 0.74 -15.82
N TRP A 70 -10.68 1.65 -16.76
CA TRP A 70 -9.71 2.03 -17.79
C TRP A 70 -8.41 2.59 -17.18
N ASN A 71 -7.25 2.16 -17.71
CA ASN A 71 -5.94 2.57 -17.19
C ASN A 71 -5.43 3.94 -17.68
N GLY A 72 -6.23 4.68 -18.46
CA GLY A 72 -5.83 5.99 -19.00
C GLY A 72 -4.85 5.92 -20.20
N GLY A 73 -4.51 4.72 -20.69
CA GLY A 73 -3.60 4.53 -21.85
C GLY A 73 -2.10 4.48 -21.50
N GLY A 74 -1.71 4.82 -20.28
CA GLY A 74 -0.31 4.86 -19.85
C GLY A 74 0.51 5.90 -20.62
N GLY A 75 1.77 5.58 -20.92
CA GLY A 75 2.66 6.43 -21.71
C GLY A 75 3.62 7.28 -20.88
N ASP A 76 4.22 8.29 -21.51
CA ASP A 76 5.36 9.03 -20.95
C ASP A 76 5.04 9.76 -19.64
N GLY A 77 3.80 10.22 -19.46
CA GLY A 77 3.34 10.85 -18.22
C GLY A 77 3.31 9.91 -17.01
N GLN A 78 3.36 8.59 -17.22
CA GLN A 78 3.37 7.58 -16.16
C GLN A 78 4.78 6.98 -15.92
N LYS A 79 5.81 7.42 -16.66
CA LYS A 79 7.18 6.88 -16.50
C LYS A 79 7.80 7.24 -15.15
N ASN A 80 7.55 8.46 -14.68
CA ASN A 80 8.07 8.97 -13.41
C ASN A 80 6.90 9.15 -12.45
N LEU A 81 6.84 8.32 -11.41
CA LEU A 81 5.73 8.31 -10.47
C LEU A 81 6.16 8.82 -9.11
N PHE A 82 5.41 9.81 -8.60
CA PHE A 82 5.41 10.21 -7.21
C PHE A 82 4.28 9.48 -6.49
N VAL A 83 4.63 8.64 -5.52
CA VAL A 83 3.70 7.80 -4.77
C VAL A 83 3.69 8.28 -3.32
N ALA A 84 2.54 8.74 -2.83
CA ALA A 84 2.47 9.50 -1.59
C ALA A 84 1.77 8.75 -0.44
N SER A 85 1.74 9.39 0.73
CA SER A 85 0.94 8.98 1.89
C SER A 85 1.32 7.57 2.39
N PHE A 86 0.37 6.64 2.42
CA PHE A 86 0.49 5.35 3.09
C PHE A 86 1.69 4.53 2.59
N PHE A 87 1.99 4.58 1.29
CA PHE A 87 3.17 3.92 0.72
C PHE A 87 4.48 4.39 1.36
N PHE A 88 4.63 5.70 1.60
CA PHE A 88 5.81 6.22 2.27
C PHE A 88 5.85 5.79 3.74
N ASP A 89 4.72 5.91 4.44
CA ASP A 89 4.65 5.60 5.87
C ASP A 89 4.91 4.12 6.14
N ARG A 90 4.29 3.19 5.38
CA ARG A 90 4.56 1.76 5.46
C ARG A 90 6.00 1.42 5.15
N ALA A 91 6.59 2.03 4.11
CA ALA A 91 7.98 1.81 3.77
C ALA A 91 8.96 2.26 4.88
N ALA A 92 8.66 3.39 5.51
CA ALA A 92 9.47 3.94 6.58
C ALA A 92 9.34 3.16 7.90
N GLU A 93 8.13 2.68 8.20
CA GLU A 93 7.84 1.86 9.37
C GLU A 93 8.40 0.43 9.23
N ALA A 94 8.31 -0.16 8.04
CA ALA A 94 8.90 -1.45 7.71
C ALA A 94 10.44 -1.40 7.58
N GLY A 95 11.01 -0.19 7.54
CA GLY A 95 12.44 0.04 7.72
C GLY A 95 13.27 0.05 6.44
N PHE A 96 12.67 -0.02 5.25
CA PHE A 96 13.38 0.08 3.98
C PHE A 96 13.44 1.51 3.40
N VAL A 97 12.85 2.49 4.11
CA VAL A 97 12.96 3.92 3.82
C VAL A 97 13.35 4.72 5.07
N ASN A 98 14.09 5.81 4.87
CA ASN A 98 14.42 6.75 5.95
C ASN A 98 13.27 7.74 6.19
N PRO A 99 12.59 7.70 7.35
CA PRO A 99 11.45 8.58 7.66
C PRO A 99 11.81 10.06 7.73
N ASN A 100 13.09 10.39 7.91
CA ASN A 100 13.56 11.77 8.04
C ASN A 100 13.79 12.46 6.70
N LEU A 101 13.72 11.72 5.59
CA LEU A 101 13.87 12.28 4.25
C LEU A 101 12.50 12.67 3.68
N PRO A 102 12.42 13.75 2.89
CA PRO A 102 11.16 14.18 2.27
C PRO A 102 10.70 13.21 1.17
N VAL A 103 11.66 12.53 0.52
CA VAL A 103 11.44 11.57 -0.56
C VAL A 103 12.35 10.35 -0.40
N ALA A 104 11.97 9.24 -1.02
CA ALA A 104 12.80 8.06 -1.17
C ALA A 104 12.57 7.41 -2.53
N LYS A 105 13.65 6.95 -3.18
CA LYS A 105 13.57 6.17 -4.41
C LYS A 105 13.57 4.69 -4.06
N VAL A 106 12.58 3.97 -4.57
CA VAL A 106 12.39 2.53 -4.33
C VAL A 106 11.85 1.86 -5.59
N HIS A 107 11.81 0.54 -5.59
CA HIS A 107 11.12 -0.26 -6.59
C HIS A 107 9.88 -0.91 -5.96
N PRO A 108 8.81 -1.19 -6.72
CA PRO A 108 7.71 -2.01 -6.21
C PRO A 108 8.21 -3.35 -5.63
N MET A 109 9.28 -3.93 -6.18
CA MET A 109 9.93 -5.12 -5.64
C MET A 109 10.41 -4.98 -4.18
N ASP A 110 10.78 -3.77 -3.73
CA ASP A 110 11.18 -3.55 -2.34
C ASP A 110 10.03 -3.82 -1.36
N PHE A 111 8.79 -3.47 -1.74
CA PHE A 111 7.60 -3.82 -0.98
C PHE A 111 7.38 -5.33 -0.93
N ALA A 112 7.59 -6.06 -2.04
CA ALA A 112 7.46 -7.52 -2.06
C ALA A 112 8.50 -8.20 -1.16
N ASN A 113 9.74 -7.73 -1.21
CA ASN A 113 10.84 -8.25 -0.42
C ASN A 113 10.58 -8.07 1.08
N GLU A 114 10.11 -6.89 1.49
CA GLU A 114 9.77 -6.65 2.89
C GLU A 114 8.45 -7.30 3.29
N ALA A 115 7.46 -7.39 2.40
CA ALA A 115 6.24 -8.15 2.64
C ALA A 115 6.54 -9.62 2.95
N LYS A 116 7.44 -10.26 2.18
CA LYS A 116 7.87 -11.63 2.43
C LYS A 116 8.45 -11.80 3.83
N ARG A 117 9.38 -10.93 4.21
CA ARG A 117 10.01 -10.93 5.54
C ARG A 117 9.00 -10.69 6.64
N ALA A 118 8.10 -9.72 6.43
CA ALA A 118 7.02 -9.42 7.35
C ALA A 118 6.22 -10.70 7.54
N CYS A 119 5.60 -11.26 6.49
CA CYS A 119 4.76 -12.45 6.55
C CYS A 119 5.42 -13.71 7.13
N GLU A 120 6.75 -13.83 7.15
CA GLU A 120 7.50 -14.94 7.75
C GLU A 120 7.87 -14.68 9.24
N THR A 121 7.68 -13.45 9.73
CA THR A 121 7.96 -13.07 11.12
C THR A 121 6.85 -13.55 12.04
N ASN A 122 7.20 -14.12 13.20
CA ASN A 122 6.23 -14.48 14.22
C ASN A 122 5.86 -13.24 15.07
N PHE A 123 4.75 -13.30 15.81
CA PHE A 123 4.27 -12.15 16.58
C PHE A 123 5.25 -11.69 17.67
N GLU A 124 5.90 -12.61 18.38
CA GLU A 124 6.86 -12.30 19.46
C GLU A 124 8.06 -11.49 18.94
N ASP A 125 8.51 -11.80 17.72
CA ASP A 125 9.63 -11.13 17.07
C ASP A 125 9.19 -9.88 16.29
N ALA A 126 7.89 -9.72 16.00
CA ALA A 126 7.39 -8.65 15.14
C ALA A 126 7.72 -7.26 15.70
N LYS A 127 7.55 -7.04 17.02
CA LYS A 127 7.80 -5.71 17.62
C LYS A 127 9.30 -5.36 17.65
N SER A 128 10.16 -6.36 17.87
CA SER A 128 11.61 -6.14 17.86
C SER A 128 12.13 -5.88 16.44
N ARG A 129 11.56 -6.57 15.44
CA ARG A 129 11.90 -6.41 14.02
C ARG A 129 11.37 -5.11 13.43
N TYR A 130 10.15 -4.72 13.79
CA TYR A 130 9.46 -3.54 13.27
C TYR A 130 9.15 -2.53 14.39
N PRO A 131 10.18 -1.95 15.03
CA PRO A 131 9.99 -1.11 16.22
C PRO A 131 9.21 0.17 15.94
N ARG A 132 9.26 0.66 14.70
CA ARG A 132 8.58 1.88 14.24
C ARG A 132 7.10 1.69 13.93
N VAL A 133 6.63 0.45 13.81
CA VAL A 133 5.21 0.17 13.57
C VAL A 133 4.47 0.29 14.90
N GLU A 134 3.39 1.06 14.90
CA GLU A 134 2.47 1.18 16.03
C GLU A 134 1.89 -0.19 16.40
N GLU A 135 1.68 -0.43 17.70
CA GLU A 135 1.29 -1.76 18.21
C GLU A 135 -0.02 -2.26 17.58
N ASP A 136 -1.00 -1.38 17.44
CA ASP A 136 -2.30 -1.69 16.81
C ASP A 136 -2.19 -1.99 15.31
N ASN A 137 -1.14 -1.51 14.64
CA ASN A 137 -0.91 -1.70 13.20
C ASN A 137 -0.01 -2.91 12.91
N LEU A 138 0.81 -3.33 13.87
CA LEU A 138 1.79 -4.40 13.71
C LEU A 138 1.20 -5.72 13.17
N PRO A 139 0.01 -6.17 13.62
CA PRO A 139 -0.60 -7.41 13.11
C PRO A 139 -0.93 -7.38 11.63
N TYR A 140 -1.03 -6.19 11.03
CA TYR A 140 -1.48 -5.95 9.66
C TYR A 140 -0.32 -5.63 8.70
N LEU A 141 0.92 -5.52 9.18
CA LEU A 141 2.05 -5.09 8.34
C LEU A 141 2.28 -6.00 7.12
N CYS A 142 2.21 -7.33 7.30
CA CYS A 142 2.28 -8.28 6.18
C CYS A 142 1.17 -7.99 5.15
N MET A 143 -0.08 -7.83 5.61
CA MET A 143 -1.22 -7.50 4.76
C MET A 143 -1.02 -6.18 4.00
N ASP A 144 -0.58 -5.13 4.68
CA ASP A 144 -0.37 -3.79 4.11
C ASP A 144 0.69 -3.84 2.99
N LEU A 145 1.86 -4.41 3.27
CA LEU A 145 2.96 -4.48 2.29
C LEU A 145 2.61 -5.39 1.10
N VAL A 146 1.92 -6.51 1.34
CA VAL A 146 1.39 -7.37 0.26
C VAL A 146 0.43 -6.56 -0.61
N TYR A 147 -0.50 -5.83 -0.01
CA TYR A 147 -1.51 -5.08 -0.74
C TYR A 147 -0.88 -3.95 -1.54
N GLU A 148 0.05 -3.19 -0.96
CA GLU A 148 0.78 -2.12 -1.66
C GLU A 148 1.54 -2.64 -2.88
N PHE A 149 2.28 -3.74 -2.73
CA PHE A 149 2.96 -4.39 -3.86
C PHE A 149 1.97 -4.86 -4.93
N THR A 150 0.91 -5.57 -4.52
CA THR A 150 -0.11 -6.11 -5.44
C THR A 150 -0.84 -4.97 -6.17
N LEU A 151 -1.13 -3.86 -5.49
CA LEU A 151 -1.79 -2.71 -6.08
C LEU A 151 -0.88 -2.03 -7.13
N LEU A 152 0.41 -1.85 -6.84
CA LEU A 152 1.36 -1.26 -7.79
C LEU A 152 1.55 -2.13 -9.03
N VAL A 153 1.79 -3.43 -8.84
CA VAL A 153 2.16 -4.33 -9.93
C VAL A 153 0.94 -4.93 -10.62
N ASP A 154 0.09 -5.64 -9.87
CA ASP A 154 -1.06 -6.35 -10.45
C ASP A 154 -2.24 -5.39 -10.71
N GLY A 155 -2.39 -4.34 -9.89
CA GLY A 155 -3.44 -3.35 -10.05
C GLY A 155 -3.12 -2.30 -11.13
N PHE A 156 -2.02 -1.58 -10.96
CA PHE A 156 -1.63 -0.48 -11.86
C PHE A 156 -0.72 -0.90 -13.01
N GLY A 157 -0.17 -2.13 -12.99
CA GLY A 157 0.62 -2.65 -14.10
C GLY A 157 2.04 -2.08 -14.17
N LEU A 158 2.60 -1.63 -13.05
CA LEU A 158 4.00 -1.18 -13.01
C LEU A 158 4.95 -2.37 -13.14
N ASP A 159 6.10 -2.14 -13.78
CA ASP A 159 7.22 -3.09 -13.74
C ASP A 159 7.75 -3.15 -12.29
N PRO A 160 7.91 -4.34 -11.69
CA PRO A 160 8.45 -4.49 -10.35
C PRO A 160 9.82 -3.82 -10.14
N GLU A 161 10.60 -3.67 -11.19
CA GLU A 161 11.94 -3.06 -11.19
C GLU A 161 11.92 -1.59 -11.70
N GLN A 162 10.75 -1.00 -11.94
CA GLN A 162 10.64 0.43 -12.24
C GLN A 162 10.91 1.25 -10.98
N GLU A 163 11.84 2.20 -11.06
CA GLU A 163 12.07 3.17 -9.97
C GLU A 163 10.84 4.08 -9.82
N ILE A 164 10.32 4.15 -8.60
CA ILE A 164 9.27 5.08 -8.18
C ILE A 164 9.81 5.98 -7.05
N THR A 165 9.25 7.18 -6.93
CA THR A 165 9.60 8.10 -5.84
C THR A 165 8.49 8.10 -4.80
N LEU A 166 8.76 7.55 -3.62
CA LEU A 166 7.89 7.75 -2.46
C LEU A 166 8.07 9.19 -1.97
N VAL A 167 6.97 9.90 -1.72
CA VAL A 167 7.01 11.31 -1.33
C VAL A 167 6.14 11.56 -0.10
N LYS A 168 6.75 12.21 0.89
CA LYS A 168 6.07 12.75 2.08
C LYS A 168 6.01 14.28 2.03
N ARG A 169 7.10 14.89 1.58
CA ARG A 169 7.22 16.33 1.40
C ARG A 169 7.99 16.65 0.12
N VAL A 170 7.82 17.86 -0.37
CA VAL A 170 8.57 18.42 -1.48
C VAL A 170 9.32 19.64 -0.98
N ASP A 171 10.62 19.70 -1.29
CA ASP A 171 11.42 20.89 -1.01
C ASP A 171 11.00 22.02 -1.96
N TYR A 172 10.60 23.15 -1.38
CA TYR A 172 10.22 24.35 -2.12
C TYR A 172 10.91 25.56 -1.48
N GLN A 173 11.92 26.08 -2.17
CA GLN A 173 12.79 27.14 -1.67
C GLN A 173 13.43 26.76 -0.32
N ASN A 174 13.15 27.52 0.73
CA ASN A 174 13.69 27.31 2.09
C ASN A 174 12.69 26.56 3.00
N SER A 175 11.75 25.81 2.42
CA SER A 175 10.68 25.14 3.16
C SER A 175 10.37 23.76 2.59
N GLN A 176 9.77 22.90 3.41
CA GLN A 176 9.24 21.62 2.99
C GLN A 176 7.72 21.68 3.02
N VAL A 177 7.08 21.40 1.89
CA VAL A 177 5.63 21.38 1.79
C VAL A 177 5.15 19.94 1.73
N GLU A 178 4.09 19.62 2.46
CA GLU A 178 3.49 18.29 2.43
C GLU A 178 3.04 17.92 1.01
N ALA A 179 3.36 16.70 0.58
CA ALA A 179 2.90 16.16 -0.68
C ALA A 179 1.45 15.69 -0.55
N ALA A 180 0.54 16.66 -0.50
CA ALA A 180 -0.89 16.45 -0.35
C ALA A 180 -1.68 17.41 -1.25
N TRP A 181 -2.95 17.07 -1.46
CA TRP A 181 -3.89 17.82 -2.30
C TRP A 181 -4.12 19.31 -1.92
N PRO A 182 -4.02 19.77 -0.65
CA PRO A 182 -4.43 21.13 -0.30
C PRO A 182 -3.68 22.24 -1.04
N LEU A 183 -2.39 22.06 -1.32
CA LEU A 183 -1.61 23.05 -2.09
C LEU A 183 -2.16 23.21 -3.52
N GLY A 184 -2.48 22.09 -4.18
CA GLY A 184 -3.07 22.11 -5.52
C GLY A 184 -4.41 22.85 -5.54
N SER A 185 -5.27 22.60 -4.55
CA SER A 185 -6.56 23.30 -4.41
C SER A 185 -6.38 24.80 -4.15
N ALA A 186 -5.37 25.20 -3.36
CA ALA A 186 -5.08 26.61 -3.15
C ALA A 186 -4.61 27.31 -4.43
N ILE A 187 -3.75 26.64 -5.22
CA ILE A 187 -3.30 27.14 -6.52
C ILE A 187 -4.50 27.31 -7.46
N GLU A 188 -5.37 26.30 -7.58
CA GLU A 188 -6.60 26.37 -8.40
C GLU A 188 -7.47 27.57 -8.03
N ALA A 189 -7.76 27.75 -6.73
CA ALA A 189 -8.60 28.84 -6.25
C ALA A 189 -7.99 30.22 -6.57
N VAL A 190 -6.70 30.40 -6.35
CA VAL A 190 -6.01 31.67 -6.62
C VAL A 190 -5.88 31.93 -8.12
N SER A 191 -5.59 30.91 -8.93
CA SER A 191 -5.50 31.03 -10.40
C SER A 191 -6.83 31.38 -11.06
N SER A 192 -7.96 31.01 -10.46
CA SER A 192 -9.30 31.42 -10.93
C SER A 192 -9.72 32.83 -10.51
N SER A 193 -8.96 33.48 -9.62
CA SER A 193 -9.28 34.80 -9.06
C SER A 193 -8.64 35.97 -9.83
N THR A 194 -7.91 35.67 -10.91
CA THR A 194 -7.30 36.62 -11.85
C THR A 194 -7.99 36.57 -13.20
#